data_AF-A0A1B7VV68-F1
#
_entry.id   AF-A0A1B7VV68-F1
#
_cell.length_a   1.000
_cell.length_b   1.000
_cell.length_c   1.000
_cell.angle_alpha   90.00
_cell.angle_beta   90.00
_cell.angle_gamma   90.00
#
_symmetry.space_group_name_H-M   'P 1'
#
loop_
_entity.id
_entity.type
_entity.pdbx_description
1 polymer ?
#
loop_
_entity_poly.entity_id
_entity_poly.type
_entity_poly.pdbx_seq_one_letter_code
_entity_poly.pdbx_strand_id
1 'polypeptide(L)'
;MFDSIQVQEKIEVLKRCLNDAKPQDEKMAGMLRFANIRQISLIQLKEELERLLERLIRGREIYQVICEKSTKGELPLLLYVRHYFIMKEIIDIEFINSDLYLITNNQEKLKGLTINLVEQFNQSKIEIVDIIDKDFYKVYILRESLKHLIQSLIKACLKVNVFTEEEINAFNLGNITPLESEAMLISLASMKKWDQTYRNIANTQRKNTVESLLDFLKTSPKWAGNDFEECLEYVNEVRRQ
;
A
#
# COMPACT_ATOMS: atom_id res chain seq x y z
N MET A 1 9.46 29.06 -22.80
CA MET A 1 8.78 30.37 -22.87
C MET A 1 7.61 30.27 -21.90
N PHE A 2 7.77 30.75 -20.66
CA PHE A 2 6.66 30.78 -19.71
C PHE A 2 5.68 31.84 -20.19
N ASP A 3 4.42 31.47 -20.45
CA ASP A 3 3.41 32.39 -20.98
C ASP A 3 3.27 33.60 -20.06
N SER A 4 3.50 34.80 -20.60
CA SER A 4 3.45 36.07 -19.85
C SER A 4 2.10 36.27 -19.13
N ILE A 5 1.03 35.68 -19.68
CA ILE A 5 -0.32 35.66 -19.11
C ILE A 5 -0.35 34.95 -17.76
N GLN A 6 0.32 33.80 -17.60
CA GLN A 6 0.36 33.07 -16.33
C GLN A 6 1.16 33.81 -15.25
N VAL A 7 2.17 34.58 -15.64
CA VAL A 7 2.95 35.40 -14.69
C VAL A 7 2.13 36.59 -14.22
N GLN A 8 1.37 37.22 -15.13
CA GLN A 8 0.49 38.35 -14.82
C GLN A 8 -0.61 37.95 -13.81
N GLU A 9 -1.28 36.81 -14.02
CA GLU A 9 -2.32 36.31 -13.10
C GLU A 9 -1.77 36.01 -11.70
N LYS A 10 -0.58 35.44 -11.61
CA LYS A 10 0.10 35.18 -10.32
C LYS A 10 0.37 36.47 -9.56
N ILE A 11 0.87 37.49 -10.27
CA ILE A 11 1.17 38.81 -9.69
C ILE A 11 -0.11 39.47 -9.18
N GLU A 12 -1.22 39.39 -9.92
CA GLU A 12 -2.49 39.96 -9.51
C GLU A 12 -3.10 39.28 -8.28
N VAL A 13 -3.03 37.95 -8.17
CA VAL A 13 -3.45 37.23 -6.95
C VAL A 13 -2.65 37.68 -5.73
N LEU A 14 -1.33 37.80 -5.87
CA LEU A 14 -0.44 38.23 -4.77
C LEU A 14 -0.71 39.70 -4.38
N LYS A 15 -0.95 40.58 -5.34
CA LYS A 15 -1.32 41.98 -5.08
C LYS A 15 -2.65 42.09 -4.32
N ARG A 16 -3.64 41.26 -4.63
CA ARG A 16 -4.91 41.22 -3.88
C ARG A 16 -4.70 40.74 -2.44
N CYS A 17 -3.85 39.74 -2.24
CA CYS A 17 -3.50 39.28 -0.89
C CYS A 17 -2.83 40.37 -0.03
N LEU A 18 -2.14 41.33 -0.65
CA LEU A 18 -1.47 42.43 0.05
C LEU A 18 -2.40 43.61 0.40
N ASN A 19 -3.55 43.75 -0.28
CA ASN A 19 -4.33 45.00 -0.26
C ASN A 19 -5.80 44.87 0.18
N ASP A 20 -6.34 43.66 0.36
CA ASP A 20 -7.59 43.32 1.09
C ASP A 20 -7.93 41.84 0.80
N ALA A 21 -7.24 40.92 1.48
CA ALA A 21 -7.28 39.51 1.11
C ALA A 21 -8.64 38.87 1.38
N LYS A 22 -9.28 38.34 0.34
CA LYS A 22 -10.39 37.40 0.53
C LYS A 22 -9.84 36.01 0.83
N PRO A 23 -10.59 35.16 1.56
CA PRO A 23 -10.16 33.78 1.84
C PRO A 23 -9.84 32.95 0.58
N GLN A 24 -10.41 33.29 -0.57
CA GLN A 24 -10.12 32.62 -1.85
C GLN A 24 -8.77 33.05 -2.44
N ASP A 25 -8.38 34.31 -2.27
CA ASP A 25 -7.09 34.82 -2.73
C ASP A 25 -5.95 34.20 -1.91
N GLU A 26 -6.11 34.07 -0.59
CA GLU A 26 -5.14 33.39 0.28
C GLU A 26 -4.95 31.91 -0.10
N LYS A 27 -6.05 31.19 -0.38
CA LYS A 27 -6.00 29.80 -0.84
C LYS A 27 -5.25 29.68 -2.16
N MET A 28 -5.52 30.58 -3.11
CA MET A 28 -4.84 30.60 -4.40
C MET A 28 -3.36 30.94 -4.24
N ALA A 29 -3.00 31.91 -3.40
CA ALA A 29 -1.62 32.24 -3.08
C ALA A 29 -0.90 31.03 -2.44
N GLY A 30 -1.60 30.26 -1.59
CA GLY A 30 -1.12 28.99 -1.05
C GLY A 30 -0.79 27.98 -2.14
N MET A 31 -1.71 27.74 -3.09
CA MET A 31 -1.49 26.84 -4.23
C MET A 31 -0.34 27.32 -5.13
N LEU A 32 -0.22 28.62 -5.37
CA LEU A 32 0.86 29.21 -6.16
C LEU A 32 2.22 29.04 -5.49
N ARG A 33 2.30 29.32 -4.19
CA ARG A 33 3.51 29.09 -3.40
C ARG A 33 3.92 27.62 -3.45
N PHE A 34 2.94 26.73 -3.35
CA PHE A 34 3.16 25.28 -3.37
C PHE A 34 3.67 24.79 -4.73
N ALA A 35 3.02 25.21 -5.83
CA ALA A 35 3.47 24.91 -7.17
C ALA A 35 4.90 25.41 -7.41
N ASN A 36 5.24 26.60 -6.90
CA ASN A 36 6.57 27.20 -7.02
C ASN A 36 7.64 26.42 -6.24
N ILE A 37 7.36 26.00 -5.00
CA ILE A 37 8.27 25.17 -4.19
C ILE A 37 8.64 23.89 -4.94
N ARG A 38 7.65 23.26 -5.59
CA ARG A 38 7.82 22.02 -6.35
C ARG A 38 8.31 22.22 -7.79
N GLN A 39 8.45 23.47 -8.22
CA GLN A 39 8.81 23.82 -9.60
C GLN A 39 7.87 23.19 -10.65
N ILE A 40 6.59 23.04 -10.32
CA ILE A 40 5.56 22.54 -11.23
C ILE A 40 4.59 23.65 -11.63
N SER A 41 3.85 23.42 -12.71
CA SER A 41 2.75 24.33 -13.08
C SER A 41 1.58 24.20 -12.11
N LEU A 42 0.76 25.26 -12.02
CA LEU A 42 -0.47 25.23 -11.23
C LEU A 42 -1.47 24.19 -11.77
N ILE A 43 -1.46 23.94 -13.09
CA ILE A 43 -2.33 22.94 -13.73
C ILE A 43 -1.92 21.54 -13.27
N GLN A 44 -0.63 21.19 -13.36
CA GLN A 44 -0.12 19.92 -12.87
C GLN A 44 -0.43 19.71 -11.38
N LEU A 45 -0.28 20.75 -10.56
CA LEU A 45 -0.63 20.69 -9.15
C LEU A 45 -2.12 20.36 -8.93
N LYS A 46 -3.02 20.97 -9.71
CA LYS A 46 -4.46 20.70 -9.64
C LYS A 46 -4.78 19.26 -10.03
N GLU A 47 -4.21 18.77 -11.12
CA GLU A 47 -4.40 17.39 -11.58
C GLU A 47 -3.89 16.35 -10.57
N GLU A 48 -2.79 16.64 -9.86
CA GLU A 48 -2.29 15.79 -8.77
C GLU A 48 -3.22 15.82 -7.55
N LEU A 49 -3.73 16.99 -7.18
CA LEU A 49 -4.69 17.17 -6.10
C LEU A 49 -6.02 16.45 -6.36
N GLU A 50 -6.53 16.54 -7.59
CA GLU A 50 -7.75 15.86 -8.03
C GLU A 50 -7.57 14.35 -7.95
N ARG A 51 -6.47 13.81 -8.48
CA ARG A 51 -6.13 12.38 -8.38
C ARG A 51 -6.03 11.90 -6.92
N LEU A 52 -5.44 12.70 -6.05
CA LEU A 52 -5.39 12.38 -4.62
C LEU A 52 -6.79 12.36 -3.99
N LEU A 53 -7.60 13.37 -4.29
CA LEU A 53 -8.96 13.48 -3.76
C LEU A 53 -9.82 12.30 -4.19
N GLU A 54 -9.76 11.91 -5.47
CA GLU A 54 -10.44 10.72 -5.99
C GLU A 54 -10.04 9.45 -5.24
N ARG A 55 -8.75 9.25 -4.99
CA ARG A 55 -8.25 8.09 -4.23
C ARG A 55 -8.70 8.12 -2.77
N LEU A 56 -8.68 9.28 -2.11
CA LEU A 56 -9.16 9.43 -0.74
C LEU A 56 -10.65 9.11 -0.62
N ILE A 57 -11.47 9.60 -1.56
CA ILE A 57 -12.91 9.31 -1.62
C ILE A 57 -13.12 7.81 -1.79
N ARG A 58 -12.47 7.20 -2.79
CA ARG A 58 -12.58 5.76 -3.05
C ARG A 58 -12.12 4.93 -1.84
N GLY A 59 -11.02 5.30 -1.21
CA GLY A 59 -10.49 4.63 -0.02
C GLY A 59 -11.47 4.66 1.15
N ARG A 60 -12.11 5.82 1.38
CA ARG A 60 -13.15 6.01 2.39
C ARG A 60 -14.39 5.16 2.11
N GLU A 61 -14.87 5.14 0.86
CA GLU A 61 -16.03 4.35 0.46
C GLU A 61 -15.79 2.85 0.70
N ILE A 62 -14.62 2.33 0.29
CA ILE A 62 -14.28 0.92 0.55
C ILE A 62 -14.21 0.64 2.05
N TYR A 63 -13.57 1.51 2.83
CA TYR A 63 -13.47 1.35 4.28
C TYR A 63 -14.84 1.33 4.96
N GLN A 64 -15.76 2.20 4.52
CA GLN A 64 -17.13 2.19 5.03
C GLN A 64 -17.82 0.85 4.79
N VAL A 65 -17.72 0.29 3.58
CA VAL A 65 -18.31 -1.03 3.26
C VAL A 65 -17.65 -2.15 4.07
N ILE A 66 -16.34 -2.06 4.33
CA ILE A 66 -15.64 -2.98 5.22
C ILE A 66 -16.27 -2.95 6.62
N CYS A 67 -16.39 -1.77 7.23
CA CYS A 67 -16.99 -1.60 8.55
C CYS A 67 -18.43 -2.14 8.63
N GLU A 68 -19.26 -1.84 7.63
CA GLU A 68 -20.64 -2.32 7.55
C GLU A 68 -20.74 -3.85 7.45
N LYS A 69 -19.76 -4.51 6.82
CA LYS A 69 -19.71 -5.97 6.73
C LYS A 69 -19.11 -6.62 7.96
N SER A 70 -18.05 -6.02 8.53
CA SER A 70 -17.41 -6.53 9.74
C SER A 70 -18.35 -6.45 10.96
N THR A 71 -19.22 -5.44 11.05
CA THR A 71 -20.27 -5.39 12.09
C THR A 71 -21.30 -6.53 11.96
N LYS A 72 -21.41 -7.16 10.79
CA LYS A 72 -22.25 -8.35 10.54
C LYS A 72 -21.47 -9.67 10.70
N GLY A 73 -20.21 -9.61 11.15
CA GLY A 73 -19.34 -10.78 11.26
C GLY A 73 -18.80 -11.31 9.92
N GLU A 74 -18.95 -10.55 8.83
CA GLU A 74 -18.38 -10.92 7.53
C GLU A 74 -16.92 -10.45 7.42
N LEU A 75 -16.07 -11.28 6.81
CA LEU A 75 -14.72 -10.89 6.38
C LEU A 75 -14.70 -10.61 4.88
N PRO A 76 -14.87 -9.35 4.43
CA PRO A 76 -14.76 -9.00 3.02
C PRO A 76 -13.30 -8.91 2.55
N LEU A 77 -12.65 -10.07 2.42
CA LEU A 77 -11.22 -10.20 2.10
C LEU A 77 -10.78 -9.29 0.93
N LEU A 78 -11.48 -9.36 -0.21
CA LEU A 78 -11.16 -8.54 -1.38
C LEU A 78 -11.23 -7.03 -1.10
N LEU A 79 -12.17 -6.59 -0.27
CA LEU A 79 -12.28 -5.16 0.07
C LEU A 79 -11.11 -4.72 0.94
N TYR A 80 -10.70 -5.53 1.91
CA TYR A 80 -9.50 -5.26 2.72
C TYR A 80 -8.24 -5.15 1.86
N VAL A 81 -8.00 -6.11 0.96
CA VAL A 81 -6.85 -6.10 0.03
C VAL A 81 -6.86 -4.81 -0.81
N ARG A 82 -8.01 -4.46 -1.40
CA ARG A 82 -8.15 -3.23 -2.18
C ARG A 82 -7.94 -1.98 -1.34
N HIS A 83 -8.45 -1.96 -0.11
CA HIS A 83 -8.26 -0.85 0.80
C HIS A 83 -6.78 -0.63 1.11
N TYR A 84 -6.02 -1.69 1.41
CA TYR A 84 -4.59 -1.58 1.66
C TYR A 84 -3.82 -1.03 0.45
N PHE A 85 -4.14 -1.49 -0.77
CA PHE A 85 -3.47 -0.97 -1.97
C PHE A 85 -3.86 0.47 -2.30
N ILE A 86 -5.12 0.88 -2.08
CA ILE A 86 -5.49 2.31 -2.23
C ILE A 86 -4.79 3.17 -1.19
N MET A 87 -4.69 2.72 0.06
CA MET A 87 -3.96 3.45 1.09
C MET A 87 -2.48 3.56 0.73
N LYS A 88 -1.87 2.46 0.26
CA LYS A 88 -0.50 2.44 -0.24
C LYS A 88 -0.33 3.43 -1.39
N GLU A 89 -1.21 3.41 -2.38
CA GLU A 89 -1.21 4.36 -3.49
C GLU A 89 -1.29 5.81 -3.01
N ILE A 90 -2.12 6.11 -2.00
CA ILE A 90 -2.23 7.46 -1.42
C ILE A 90 -0.88 7.88 -0.80
N ILE A 91 -0.26 6.99 -0.02
CA ILE A 91 1.02 7.23 0.66
C ILE A 91 2.18 7.37 -0.34
N ASP A 92 2.18 6.55 -1.39
CA ASP A 92 3.21 6.53 -2.41
C ASP A 92 3.17 7.77 -3.31
N ILE A 93 2.04 8.49 -3.42
CA ILE A 93 2.00 9.75 -4.18
C ILE A 93 3.06 10.69 -3.59
N GLU A 94 4.01 11.10 -4.42
CA GLU A 94 5.13 11.99 -4.07
C GLU A 94 4.67 13.27 -3.35
N PHE A 95 3.47 13.75 -3.68
CA PHE A 95 2.74 14.84 -3.04
C PHE A 95 2.60 14.72 -1.50
N ILE A 96 2.36 13.51 -0.99
CA ILE A 96 2.27 13.21 0.44
C ILE A 96 3.66 13.01 1.06
N ASN A 97 4.60 12.49 0.29
CA ASN A 97 5.92 12.12 0.76
C ASN A 97 6.87 13.29 1.14
N SER A 98 6.51 14.56 0.92
CA SER A 98 7.25 15.68 1.52
C SER A 98 6.41 16.94 1.73
N ASP A 99 5.56 17.31 0.79
CA ASP A 99 5.15 18.72 0.69
C ASP A 99 3.83 19.05 1.40
N LEU A 100 2.83 18.14 1.39
CA LEU A 100 1.58 18.38 2.12
C LEU A 100 1.71 18.20 3.64
N TYR A 101 2.59 17.30 4.07
CA TYR A 101 2.80 16.98 5.48
C TYR A 101 3.50 18.12 6.23
N LEU A 102 4.44 18.80 5.57
CA LEU A 102 5.08 20.01 6.08
C LEU A 102 4.10 21.18 6.28
N ILE A 103 3.03 21.23 5.49
CA ILE A 103 2.06 22.34 5.52
C ILE A 103 0.91 22.08 6.49
N THR A 104 0.55 20.83 6.71
CA THR A 104 -0.65 20.47 7.50
C THR A 104 -0.36 20.04 8.93
N ASN A 105 0.92 19.96 9.34
CA ASN A 105 1.35 19.49 10.67
C ASN A 105 0.73 18.13 11.04
N ASN A 106 0.53 17.25 10.03
CA ASN A 106 -0.16 15.97 10.19
C ASN A 106 0.80 14.82 10.60
N GLN A 107 2.02 15.13 11.06
CA GLN A 107 3.01 14.13 11.49
C GLN A 107 2.44 13.18 12.55
N GLU A 108 1.70 13.71 13.53
CA GLU A 108 1.04 12.90 14.57
C GLU A 108 -0.01 11.94 14.00
N LYS A 109 -0.74 12.33 12.94
CA LYS A 109 -1.72 11.44 12.30
C LYS A 109 -1.02 10.31 11.54
N LEU A 110 0.07 10.61 10.83
CA LEU A 110 0.86 9.59 10.15
C LEU A 110 1.53 8.64 11.16
N LYS A 111 2.05 9.19 12.26
CA LYS A 111 2.60 8.42 13.38
C LYS A 111 1.55 7.46 13.94
N GLY A 112 0.36 7.97 14.29
CA GLY A 112 -0.73 7.17 14.82
C GLY A 112 -1.28 6.13 13.85
N LEU A 113 -1.36 6.46 12.54
CA LEU A 113 -1.73 5.50 11.50
C LEU A 113 -0.70 4.37 11.38
N THR A 114 0.59 4.71 11.38
CA THR A 114 1.69 3.77 11.25
C THR A 114 1.74 2.81 12.44
N ILE A 115 1.66 3.33 13.67
CA ILE A 115 1.63 2.52 14.89
C ILE A 115 0.44 1.54 14.86
N ASN A 116 -0.77 2.01 14.54
CA ASN A 116 -1.95 1.14 14.44
C ASN A 116 -1.75 -0.01 13.45
N LEU A 117 -1.20 0.26 12.27
CA LEU A 117 -1.00 -0.77 11.24
C LEU A 117 0.13 -1.74 11.60
N VAL A 118 1.19 -1.26 12.24
CA VAL A 118 2.25 -2.09 12.82
C VAL A 118 1.70 -3.03 13.89
N GLU A 119 0.85 -2.52 14.79
CA GLU A 119 0.19 -3.32 15.81
C GLU A 119 -0.71 -4.40 15.20
N GLN A 120 -1.54 -4.04 14.20
CA GLN A 120 -2.36 -5.02 13.46
C GLN A 120 -1.50 -6.10 12.80
N PHE A 121 -0.37 -5.71 12.19
CA PHE A 121 0.55 -6.67 11.59
C PHE A 121 1.17 -7.61 12.62
N ASN A 122 1.58 -7.09 13.77
CA ASN A 122 2.15 -7.91 14.84
C ASN A 122 1.09 -8.82 15.49
N GLN A 123 -0.16 -8.38 15.64
CA GLN A 123 -1.27 -9.23 16.10
C GLN A 123 -1.53 -10.39 15.13
N SER A 124 -1.47 -10.12 13.82
CA SER A 124 -1.63 -11.18 12.80
C SER A 124 -0.56 -12.28 12.88
N LYS A 125 0.63 -11.99 13.44
CA LYS A 125 1.68 -13.01 13.65
C LYS A 125 1.26 -14.05 14.69
N ILE A 126 0.58 -13.60 15.75
CA ILE A 126 0.15 -14.44 16.88
C ILE A 126 -1.01 -15.33 16.42
N GLU A 127 -2.01 -14.74 15.74
CA GLU A 127 -3.18 -15.47 15.27
C GLU A 127 -2.83 -16.59 14.28
N ILE A 128 -1.80 -16.41 13.44
CA ILE A 128 -1.34 -17.46 12.50
C ILE A 128 -0.86 -18.72 13.21
N VAL A 129 -0.33 -18.62 14.43
CA VAL A 129 0.14 -19.78 15.20
C VAL A 129 -1.04 -20.65 15.67
N ASP A 130 -2.20 -20.02 15.91
CA ASP A 130 -3.36 -20.64 16.56
C ASP A 130 -4.51 -21.01 15.60
N ILE A 131 -4.43 -20.66 14.31
CA ILE A 131 -5.51 -20.91 13.34
C ILE A 131 -5.54 -22.36 12.84
N ILE A 132 -6.70 -23.00 13.02
CA ILE A 132 -7.06 -24.30 12.46
C ILE A 132 -7.41 -24.15 10.97
N ASP A 133 -6.41 -24.38 10.11
CA ASP A 133 -6.37 -24.74 8.66
C ASP A 133 -7.32 -24.07 7.64
N LYS A 134 -8.63 -23.92 7.91
CA LYS A 134 -9.61 -23.52 6.87
C LYS A 134 -9.55 -22.05 6.45
N ASP A 135 -9.11 -21.15 7.33
CA ASP A 135 -9.04 -19.72 7.04
C ASP A 135 -7.61 -19.18 6.93
N PHE A 136 -6.60 -20.05 7.01
CA PHE A 136 -5.18 -19.67 6.95
C PHE A 136 -4.85 -18.84 5.71
N TYR A 137 -5.36 -19.23 4.53
CA TYR A 137 -5.07 -18.52 3.28
C TYR A 137 -5.61 -17.07 3.30
N LYS A 138 -6.73 -16.81 3.99
CA LYS A 138 -7.31 -15.46 4.09
C LYS A 138 -6.39 -14.57 4.91
N VAL A 139 -5.87 -15.10 6.02
CA VAL A 139 -4.92 -14.40 6.88
C VAL A 139 -3.59 -14.19 6.17
N TYR A 140 -3.10 -15.17 5.40
CA TYR A 140 -1.93 -15.01 4.55
C TYR A 140 -2.10 -13.86 3.55
N ILE A 141 -3.22 -13.84 2.79
CA ILE A 141 -3.50 -12.78 1.81
C ILE A 141 -3.54 -11.41 2.48
N LEU A 142 -4.27 -11.27 3.60
CA LEU A 142 -4.34 -10.00 4.33
C LEU A 142 -2.96 -9.54 4.81
N ARG A 143 -2.17 -10.47 5.35
CA ARG A 143 -0.84 -10.16 5.86
C ARG A 143 0.12 -9.74 4.76
N GLU A 144 0.15 -10.46 3.64
CA GLU A 144 0.98 -10.09 2.48
C GLU A 144 0.54 -8.74 1.90
N SER A 145 -0.76 -8.46 1.81
CA SER A 145 -1.25 -7.12 1.41
C SER A 145 -0.85 -6.03 2.40
N LEU A 146 -0.87 -6.31 3.71
CA LEU A 146 -0.48 -5.36 4.75
C LEU A 146 1.02 -5.06 4.72
N LYS A 147 1.88 -6.03 4.37
CA LYS A 147 3.32 -5.79 4.18
C LYS A 147 3.61 -4.68 3.16
N HIS A 148 2.94 -4.72 2.01
CA HIS A 148 3.06 -3.69 0.96
C HIS A 148 2.75 -2.30 1.53
N LEU A 149 1.65 -2.17 2.27
CA LEU A 149 1.24 -0.92 2.89
C LEU A 149 2.24 -0.43 3.94
N ILE A 150 2.70 -1.31 4.83
CA ILE A 150 3.65 -0.98 5.89
C ILE A 150 4.99 -0.51 5.31
N GLN A 151 5.49 -1.15 4.24
CA GLN A 151 6.72 -0.71 3.58
C GLN A 151 6.60 0.73 3.06
N SER A 152 5.49 1.06 2.40
CA SER A 152 5.24 2.44 1.93
C SER A 152 5.12 3.43 3.09
N LEU A 153 4.46 3.05 4.19
CA LEU A 153 4.36 3.89 5.39
C LEU A 153 5.71 4.16 6.04
N ILE A 154 6.54 3.13 6.21
CA ILE A 154 7.87 3.26 6.81
C ILE A 154 8.72 4.20 5.96
N LYS A 155 8.73 3.99 4.64
CA LYS A 155 9.46 4.85 3.70
C LYS A 155 9.00 6.30 3.80
N ALA A 156 7.69 6.54 3.86
CA ALA A 156 7.13 7.87 4.03
C ALA A 156 7.54 8.49 5.38
N CYS A 157 7.42 7.75 6.48
CA CYS A 157 7.75 8.25 7.82
C CYS A 157 9.23 8.62 7.97
N LEU A 158 10.14 7.79 7.46
CA LEU A 158 11.57 8.08 7.46
C LEU A 158 11.87 9.33 6.63
N LYS A 159 11.25 9.45 5.45
CA LYS A 159 11.45 10.62 4.57
C LYS A 159 11.01 11.94 5.21
N VAL A 160 9.94 11.93 6.01
CA VAL A 160 9.43 13.14 6.69
C VAL A 160 9.89 13.25 8.16
N ASN A 161 10.87 12.44 8.57
CA ASN A 161 11.43 12.41 9.93
C ASN A 161 10.38 12.24 11.05
N VAL A 162 9.33 11.45 10.79
CA VAL A 162 8.35 11.06 11.82
C VAL A 162 8.90 9.96 12.73
N PHE A 163 9.73 9.09 12.17
CA PHE A 163 10.47 8.07 12.89
C PHE A 163 11.93 8.08 12.46
N THR A 164 12.80 7.66 13.36
CA THR A 164 14.18 7.24 13.10
C THR A 164 14.23 5.78 12.67
N GLU A 165 15.35 5.35 12.06
CA GLU A 165 15.54 3.93 11.71
C GLU A 165 15.53 3.03 12.96
N GLU A 166 16.07 3.52 14.09
CA GLU A 166 16.06 2.81 15.37
C GLU A 166 14.64 2.60 15.90
N GLU A 167 13.77 3.61 15.81
CA GLU A 167 12.36 3.49 16.21
C GLU A 167 11.60 2.50 15.31
N ILE A 168 11.86 2.52 14.00
CA ILE A 168 11.28 1.54 13.06
C ILE A 168 11.76 0.11 13.40
N ASN A 169 13.05 -0.05 13.70
CA ASN A 169 13.61 -1.35 14.07
C ASN A 169 13.01 -1.88 15.38
N ALA A 170 12.72 -0.99 16.34
CA ALA A 170 12.08 -1.36 17.61
C ALA A 170 10.66 -1.93 17.45
N PHE A 171 10.00 -1.74 16.30
CA PHE A 171 8.70 -2.38 16.01
C PHE A 171 8.79 -3.90 15.79
N ASN A 172 9.99 -4.47 15.69
CA ASN A 172 10.23 -5.92 15.57
C ASN A 172 9.39 -6.58 14.47
N LEU A 173 9.32 -5.92 13.31
CA LEU A 173 8.47 -6.34 12.20
C LEU A 173 8.93 -7.66 11.56
N GLY A 174 10.19 -8.05 11.72
CA GLY A 174 10.76 -9.21 11.04
C GLY A 174 10.80 -9.00 9.52
N ASN A 175 10.64 -10.06 8.74
CA ASN A 175 10.62 -9.92 7.28
C ASN A 175 9.28 -9.35 6.79
N ILE A 176 9.31 -8.09 6.36
CA ILE A 176 8.19 -7.38 5.74
C ILE A 176 8.27 -7.31 4.22
N THR A 177 9.24 -8.00 3.59
CA THR A 177 9.27 -8.13 2.14
C THR A 177 8.05 -8.93 1.68
N PRO A 178 7.17 -8.36 0.83
CA PRO A 178 6.05 -9.08 0.27
C PRO A 178 6.56 -10.18 -0.66
N LEU A 179 5.97 -11.37 -0.54
CA LEU A 179 6.27 -12.52 -1.40
C LEU A 179 5.40 -12.52 -2.66
N GLU A 180 4.24 -11.87 -2.59
CA GLU A 180 3.25 -11.83 -3.66
C GLU A 180 3.11 -10.42 -4.24
N SER A 181 2.87 -10.33 -5.55
CA SER A 181 2.56 -9.06 -6.20
C SER A 181 1.15 -8.57 -5.83
N GLU A 182 0.90 -7.26 -5.95
CA GLU A 182 -0.42 -6.67 -5.68
C GLU A 182 -1.51 -7.31 -6.57
N ALA A 183 -1.20 -7.53 -7.86
CA ALA A 183 -2.12 -8.17 -8.81
C ALA A 183 -2.45 -9.61 -8.40
N MET A 184 -1.44 -10.36 -7.94
CA MET A 184 -1.63 -11.73 -7.46
C MET A 184 -2.54 -11.74 -6.21
N LEU A 185 -2.30 -10.85 -5.25
CA LEU A 185 -3.11 -10.74 -4.04
C LEU A 185 -4.57 -10.34 -4.32
N ILE A 186 -4.80 -9.43 -5.27
CA ILE A 186 -6.16 -9.08 -5.74
C ILE A 186 -6.82 -10.29 -6.37
N SER A 187 -6.11 -11.04 -7.22
CA SER A 187 -6.61 -12.25 -7.87
C SER A 187 -7.00 -13.32 -6.85
N LEU A 188 -6.09 -13.64 -5.92
CA LEU A 188 -6.30 -14.59 -4.84
C LEU A 188 -7.50 -14.21 -3.97
N ALA A 189 -7.63 -12.94 -3.59
CA ALA A 189 -8.76 -12.45 -2.80
C ALA A 189 -10.11 -12.49 -3.55
N SER A 190 -10.08 -12.48 -4.89
CA SER A 190 -11.28 -12.49 -5.75
C SER A 190 -11.78 -13.90 -6.06
N MET A 191 -10.92 -14.92 -5.93
CA MET A 191 -11.20 -16.26 -6.42
C MET A 191 -11.81 -17.15 -5.34
N LYS A 192 -13.10 -17.49 -5.46
CA LYS A 192 -13.83 -18.42 -4.57
C LYS A 192 -13.31 -19.88 -4.57
N LYS A 193 -12.43 -20.26 -5.49
CA LYS A 193 -12.06 -21.67 -5.79
C LYS A 193 -10.68 -22.15 -5.27
N TRP A 194 -9.85 -21.27 -4.69
CA TRP A 194 -8.49 -21.64 -4.24
C TRP A 194 -8.41 -22.51 -3.00
N ASP A 195 -9.54 -22.71 -2.31
CA ASP A 195 -9.67 -23.55 -1.12
C ASP A 195 -8.98 -24.91 -1.29
N GLN A 196 -9.01 -25.54 -2.47
CA GLN A 196 -8.44 -26.89 -2.65
C GLN A 196 -6.93 -26.88 -2.97
N THR A 197 -6.46 -25.97 -3.85
CA THR A 197 -5.05 -25.95 -4.27
C THR A 197 -4.13 -25.44 -3.17
N TYR A 198 -4.55 -24.45 -2.39
CA TYR A 198 -3.76 -23.97 -1.24
C TYR A 198 -3.86 -24.90 -0.03
N ARG A 199 -4.99 -25.60 0.18
CA ARG A 199 -5.03 -26.74 1.13
C ARG A 199 -3.98 -27.76 0.77
N ASN A 200 -3.79 -28.04 -0.52
CA ASN A 200 -2.76 -28.99 -0.94
C ASN A 200 -1.37 -28.43 -0.61
N ILE A 201 -1.04 -27.19 -0.98
CA ILE A 201 0.27 -26.55 -0.71
C ILE A 201 0.58 -26.44 0.79
N ALA A 202 -0.39 -26.02 1.61
CA ALA A 202 -0.23 -25.92 3.06
C ALA A 202 -0.03 -27.29 3.73
N ASN A 203 -0.73 -28.32 3.23
CA ASN A 203 -0.52 -29.71 3.67
C ASN A 203 0.83 -30.27 3.23
N THR A 204 1.36 -29.88 2.05
CA THR A 204 2.71 -30.26 1.63
C THR A 204 3.79 -29.50 2.42
N GLN A 205 3.62 -28.21 2.74
CA GLN A 205 4.58 -27.50 3.60
C GLN A 205 4.67 -28.09 5.02
N ARG A 206 3.58 -28.70 5.53
CA ARG A 206 3.59 -29.49 6.78
C ARG A 206 4.32 -30.84 6.66
N LYS A 207 4.62 -31.33 5.46
CA LYS A 207 5.11 -32.71 5.24
C LYS A 207 6.42 -32.86 4.47
N ASN A 208 7.01 -31.81 3.90
CA ASN A 208 7.92 -32.06 2.78
C ASN A 208 9.41 -32.15 3.12
N THR A 209 9.93 -33.36 2.98
CA THR A 209 11.18 -33.65 2.26
C THR A 209 11.07 -33.24 0.78
N VAL A 210 12.22 -32.94 0.17
CA VAL A 210 12.41 -32.38 -1.19
C VAL A 210 11.62 -33.13 -2.28
N GLU A 211 11.40 -34.43 -2.14
CA GLU A 211 10.70 -35.28 -3.12
C GLU A 211 9.22 -34.92 -3.28
N SER A 212 8.55 -34.49 -2.21
CA SER A 212 7.12 -34.16 -2.28
C SER A 212 6.86 -32.77 -2.87
N LEU A 213 7.84 -31.87 -2.83
CA LEU A 213 7.81 -30.63 -3.61
C LEU A 213 7.93 -30.94 -5.11
N LEU A 214 8.82 -31.85 -5.51
CA LEU A 214 9.02 -32.23 -6.91
C LEU A 214 7.78 -32.89 -7.55
N ASP A 215 7.06 -33.74 -6.84
CA ASP A 215 5.83 -34.37 -7.38
C ASP A 215 4.66 -33.38 -7.49
N PHE A 216 4.58 -32.39 -6.60
CA PHE A 216 3.65 -31.28 -6.74
C PHE A 216 3.99 -30.39 -7.96
N LEU A 217 5.27 -30.15 -8.21
CA LEU A 217 5.75 -29.37 -9.35
C LEU A 217 5.44 -30.06 -10.69
N LYS A 218 5.53 -31.39 -10.76
CA LYS A 218 5.18 -32.16 -11.97
C LYS A 218 3.69 -32.15 -12.33
N THR A 219 2.82 -31.88 -11.36
CA THR A 219 1.36 -31.94 -11.52
C THR A 219 0.71 -30.55 -11.58
N SER A 220 1.50 -29.49 -11.46
CA SER A 220 1.00 -28.12 -11.51
C SER A 220 0.57 -27.70 -12.93
N PRO A 221 -0.56 -26.99 -13.07
CA PRO A 221 -1.10 -26.63 -14.37
C PRO A 221 -0.28 -25.54 -15.09
N LYS A 222 -0.16 -25.67 -16.43
CA LYS A 222 0.71 -24.88 -17.32
C LYS A 222 0.47 -23.35 -17.39
N TRP A 223 -0.55 -22.83 -16.71
CA TRP A 223 -0.81 -21.38 -16.68
C TRP A 223 0.09 -20.61 -15.69
N ALA A 224 0.92 -21.33 -14.91
CA ALA A 224 1.89 -20.75 -13.98
C ALA A 224 3.07 -20.02 -14.65
N GLY A 225 3.15 -20.01 -15.99
CA GLY A 225 4.06 -19.15 -16.75
C GLY A 225 5.55 -19.55 -16.69
N ASN A 226 6.35 -18.88 -17.50
CA ASN A 226 7.76 -19.20 -17.77
C ASN A 226 8.67 -19.11 -16.54
N ASP A 227 8.29 -18.32 -15.52
CA ASP A 227 9.00 -18.24 -14.23
C ASP A 227 9.04 -19.60 -13.50
N PHE A 228 8.10 -20.49 -13.83
CA PHE A 228 7.98 -21.83 -13.27
C PHE A 228 8.98 -22.82 -13.88
N GLU A 229 9.31 -22.67 -15.17
CA GLU A 229 10.35 -23.47 -15.84
C GLU A 229 11.74 -23.05 -15.36
N GLU A 230 11.96 -21.76 -15.12
CA GLU A 230 13.21 -21.21 -14.57
C GLU A 230 13.48 -21.69 -13.13
N CYS A 231 12.43 -21.78 -12.29
CA CYS A 231 12.53 -22.38 -10.96
C CYS A 231 12.82 -23.89 -10.99
N LEU A 232 12.27 -24.61 -11.98
CA LEU A 232 12.49 -26.05 -12.16
C LEU A 232 13.90 -26.34 -12.71
N GLU A 233 14.42 -25.51 -13.60
CA GLU A 233 15.81 -25.56 -14.06
C GLU A 233 16.78 -25.31 -12.90
N TYR A 234 16.56 -24.25 -12.11
CA TYR A 234 17.41 -23.95 -10.94
C TYR A 234 17.49 -25.12 -9.94
N VAL A 235 16.35 -25.76 -9.62
CA VAL A 235 16.33 -26.92 -8.71
C VAL A 235 17.06 -28.14 -9.31
N ASN A 236 17.00 -28.32 -10.63
CA ASN A 236 17.71 -29.42 -11.30
C ASN A 236 19.22 -29.14 -11.45
N GLU A 237 19.62 -27.89 -11.65
CA GLU A 237 21.02 -27.42 -11.70
C GLU A 237 21.72 -27.69 -10.36
N VAL A 238 21.08 -27.33 -9.25
CA VAL A 238 21.58 -27.54 -7.87
C VAL A 238 21.72 -29.03 -7.53
N ARG A 239 21.00 -29.92 -8.21
CA ARG A 239 21.07 -31.38 -8.00
C ARG A 239 22.19 -32.06 -8.79
N ARG A 240 22.73 -31.40 -9.81
CA ARG A 240 23.83 -31.91 -10.66
C ARG A 240 25.22 -31.55 -10.12
N GLN A 241 25.30 -30.63 -9.16
CA GLN A 241 26.49 -30.31 -8.37
C GLN A 241 26.57 -31.22 -7.14
#